data_AF-A0A5Z4Q4H1-F1
#
_entry.id   AF-A0A5Z4Q4H1-F1
#
_cell.length_a   1.000
_cell.length_b   1.000
_cell.length_c   1.000
_cell.angle_alpha   90.00
_cell.angle_beta   90.00
_cell.angle_gamma   90.00
#
_symmetry.space_group_name_H-M   'P 1'
#
loop_
_entity.id
_entity.type
_entity.pdbx_description
1 polymer ?
#
loop_
_entity_poly.entity_id
_entity_poly.type
_entity_poly.pdbx_seq_one_letter_code
_entity_poly.pdbx_strand_id
1 'polypeptide(L)'
;MPDAGLILALNPHEHVYLFHALLTRLQNRKVLVVADRLYYIDRCVLQYFGVMDYVLKDELSCAIRSEREKLRLPEAWLRFCHRPQKKTVAATYAFNAGETPEEVLFNINQYAWWNLPPGVTQAKYALLILLSSGHPAIELAKKFGLGTKTVSIYRKKVMYRLGMDSSPLSLFRGLKLDAHLQRT
;
A
#
# COMPACT_ATOMS: atom_id res chain seq x y z
N MET A 1 -6.53 4.59 29.31
CA MET A 1 -6.58 4.29 27.85
C MET A 1 -5.95 2.94 27.63
N PRO A 2 -6.42 2.12 26.69
CA PRO A 2 -5.92 0.76 26.61
C PRO A 2 -4.53 0.77 25.94
N ASP A 3 -3.54 0.35 26.72
CA ASP A 3 -2.08 0.42 26.50
C ASP A 3 -1.56 -0.67 25.55
N ALA A 4 -2.46 -1.55 25.08
CA ALA A 4 -2.12 -2.65 24.19
C ALA A 4 -1.96 -2.17 22.74
N GLY A 5 -0.87 -2.62 22.09
CA GLY A 5 -0.67 -2.48 20.65
C GLY A 5 -1.71 -3.30 19.86
N LEU A 6 -2.01 -2.86 18.64
CA LEU A 6 -2.96 -3.49 17.74
C LEU A 6 -2.22 -4.18 16.60
N ILE A 7 -2.51 -5.45 16.37
CA ILE A 7 -2.06 -6.20 15.18
C ILE A 7 -3.26 -6.41 14.28
N LEU A 8 -3.14 -6.01 13.01
CA LEU A 8 -4.17 -6.16 12.00
C LEU A 8 -3.68 -7.12 10.90
N ALA A 9 -4.37 -8.22 10.69
CA ALA A 9 -4.07 -9.18 9.63
C ALA A 9 -5.05 -8.98 8.45
N LEU A 10 -4.81 -7.94 7.64
CA LEU A 10 -5.74 -7.46 6.61
C LEU A 10 -4.99 -7.05 5.34
N ASN A 11 -5.68 -7.05 4.19
CA ASN A 11 -5.19 -6.46 2.94
C ASN A 11 -5.55 -4.97 2.89
N PRO A 12 -4.59 -4.03 2.97
CA PRO A 12 -4.92 -2.60 3.09
C PRO A 12 -5.82 -2.05 1.98
N HIS A 13 -5.55 -2.41 0.72
CA HIS A 13 -6.32 -1.94 -0.43
C HIS A 13 -7.75 -2.48 -0.53
N GLU A 14 -8.08 -3.55 0.20
CA GLU A 14 -9.44 -4.14 0.24
C GLU A 14 -10.22 -3.72 1.50
N HIS A 15 -9.59 -3.04 2.46
CA HIS A 15 -10.19 -2.75 3.77
C HIS A 15 -10.09 -1.27 4.14
N VAL A 16 -10.07 -0.37 3.17
CA VAL A 16 -9.92 1.09 3.41
C VAL A 16 -11.04 1.61 4.29
N TYR A 17 -12.28 1.13 4.09
CA TYR A 17 -13.43 1.51 4.91
C TYR A 17 -13.28 1.08 6.37
N LEU A 18 -12.67 -0.08 6.61
CA LEU A 18 -12.36 -0.54 7.97
C LEU A 18 -11.26 0.31 8.62
N PHE A 19 -10.21 0.67 7.87
CA PHE A 19 -9.20 1.61 8.37
C PHE A 19 -9.80 2.98 8.71
N HIS A 20 -10.72 3.48 7.88
CA HIS A 20 -11.47 4.71 8.14
C HIS A 20 -12.33 4.62 9.41
N ALA A 21 -13.12 3.56 9.55
CA ALA A 21 -13.94 3.33 10.74
C ALA A 21 -13.12 3.18 12.03
N LEU A 22 -11.89 2.66 11.91
CA LEU A 22 -10.97 2.47 13.04
C LEU A 22 -10.05 3.67 13.30
N LEU A 23 -10.11 4.74 12.50
CA LEU A 23 -9.15 5.84 12.51
C LEU A 23 -8.81 6.36 13.91
N THR A 24 -9.83 6.66 14.72
CA THR A 24 -9.66 7.18 16.09
C THR A 24 -8.94 6.21 17.02
N ARG A 25 -9.07 4.90 16.77
CA ARG A 25 -8.39 3.83 17.51
C ARG A 25 -6.97 3.60 17.00
N LEU A 26 -6.70 3.85 15.72
CA LEU A 26 -5.36 3.75 15.12
C LEU A 26 -4.44 4.88 15.59
N GLN A 27 -4.95 6.11 15.69
CA GLN A 27 -4.12 7.30 16.00
C GLN A 27 -3.47 7.31 17.37
N ASN A 28 -4.02 6.59 18.36
CA ASN A 28 -3.56 6.66 19.75
C ASN A 28 -2.75 5.44 20.20
N ARG A 29 -2.37 4.54 19.29
CA ARG A 29 -1.85 3.20 19.64
C ARG A 29 -0.79 2.75 18.65
N LYS A 30 0.08 1.83 19.08
CA LYS A 30 1.00 1.15 18.15
C LYS A 30 0.17 0.23 17.27
N VAL A 31 0.34 0.31 15.96
CA VAL A 31 -0.36 -0.54 14.98
C VAL A 31 0.68 -1.28 14.14
N LEU A 32 0.53 -2.58 14.04
CA LEU A 32 1.30 -3.42 13.10
C LEU A 32 0.32 -4.06 12.12
N VAL A 33 0.56 -3.90 10.82
CA VAL A 33 -0.19 -4.60 9.79
C VAL A 33 0.59 -5.81 9.29
N VAL A 34 -0.03 -6.99 9.35
CA VAL A 34 0.48 -8.23 8.77
C VAL A 34 -0.32 -8.54 7.52
N ALA A 35 0.33 -8.62 6.37
CA ALA A 35 -0.33 -8.87 5.09
C ALA A 35 0.32 -10.07 4.38
N ASP A 36 -0.45 -10.81 3.59
CA ASP A 36 0.11 -11.86 2.72
C ASP A 36 0.98 -11.23 1.61
N ARG A 37 0.58 -10.04 1.14
CA ARG A 37 1.27 -9.28 0.10
C ARG A 37 0.99 -7.79 0.25
N LEU A 38 1.96 -6.95 -0.17
CA LEU A 38 1.82 -5.49 -0.17
C LEU A 38 2.18 -4.91 -1.54
N TYR A 39 1.19 -4.32 -2.19
CA TYR A 39 1.36 -3.54 -3.40
C TYR A 39 1.76 -2.10 -3.10
N TYR A 40 1.98 -1.32 -4.16
CA TYR A 40 2.20 0.12 -4.02
C TYR A 40 1.03 0.82 -3.35
N ILE A 41 -0.19 0.58 -3.83
CA ILE A 41 -1.38 1.21 -3.27
C ILE A 41 -1.62 0.81 -1.81
N ASP A 42 -1.26 -0.41 -1.38
CA ASP A 42 -1.35 -0.80 0.03
C ASP A 42 -0.48 0.07 0.93
N ARG A 43 0.76 0.33 0.50
CA ARG A 43 1.66 1.21 1.26
C ARG A 43 1.16 2.65 1.29
N CYS A 44 0.52 3.11 0.20
CA CYS A 44 -0.15 4.40 0.19
C CYS A 44 -1.31 4.47 1.19
N VAL A 45 -2.16 3.43 1.26
CA VAL A 45 -3.23 3.32 2.27
C VAL A 45 -2.65 3.39 3.68
N LEU A 46 -1.63 2.57 3.97
CA LEU A 46 -1.02 2.53 5.29
C LEU A 46 -0.40 3.87 5.70
N GLN A 47 0.34 4.50 4.79
CA GLN A 47 0.92 5.84 5.01
C GLN A 47 -0.16 6.90 5.21
N TYR A 48 -1.24 6.84 4.44
CA TYR A 48 -2.37 7.74 4.60
C TYR A 48 -2.94 7.65 6.02
N PHE A 49 -3.17 6.44 6.54
CA PHE A 49 -3.62 6.18 7.91
C PHE A 49 -2.54 6.32 9.00
N GLY A 50 -1.33 6.78 8.66
CA GLY A 50 -0.22 6.94 9.60
C GLY A 50 0.33 5.62 10.16
N VAL A 51 0.01 4.49 9.52
CA VAL A 51 0.50 3.16 9.89
C VAL A 51 1.82 2.92 9.17
N MET A 52 2.92 2.99 9.92
CA MET A 52 4.28 2.86 9.38
C MET A 52 4.90 1.49 9.58
N ASP A 53 4.34 0.68 10.46
CA ASP A 53 4.85 -0.65 10.79
C ASP A 53 3.97 -1.71 10.11
N TYR A 54 4.56 -2.43 9.15
CA TYR A 54 3.94 -3.54 8.46
C TYR A 54 4.97 -4.64 8.17
N VAL A 55 4.51 -5.89 8.10
CA VAL A 55 5.34 -7.08 7.86
C VAL A 55 4.59 -8.06 6.96
N LEU A 56 5.31 -8.79 6.09
CA LEU A 56 4.70 -9.88 5.34
C LEU A 56 4.52 -11.11 6.22
N LYS A 57 3.37 -11.78 6.10
CA LYS A 57 3.05 -12.98 6.89
C LYS A 57 4.14 -14.04 6.80
N ASP A 58 4.72 -14.27 5.63
CA ASP A 58 5.77 -15.27 5.42
C ASP A 58 7.06 -14.89 6.16
N GLU A 59 7.45 -13.61 6.14
CA GLU A 59 8.61 -13.10 6.88
C GLU A 59 8.43 -13.32 8.39
N LEU A 60 7.25 -13.02 8.91
CA LEU A 60 6.92 -13.21 10.32
C LEU A 60 6.85 -14.70 10.69
N SER A 61 6.24 -15.52 9.84
CA SER A 61 6.06 -16.96 10.09
C SER A 61 7.38 -17.69 10.14
N CYS A 62 8.33 -17.36 9.25
CA CYS A 62 9.68 -17.90 9.27
C CYS A 62 10.42 -17.53 10.55
N ALA A 63 10.28 -16.28 11.02
CA ALA A 63 10.92 -15.83 12.24
C ALA A 63 10.37 -16.49 13.51
N ILE A 64 9.06 -16.83 13.54
CA ILE A 64 8.43 -17.51 14.68
C ILE A 64 8.76 -19.01 14.72
N ARG A 65 8.82 -19.67 13.56
CA ARG A 65 9.00 -21.14 13.48
C ARG A 65 10.46 -21.60 13.61
N SER A 66 11.43 -20.70 13.41
CA SER A 66 12.85 -21.06 13.47
C SER A 66 13.34 -21.11 14.92
N GLU A 67 13.26 -22.28 15.55
CA GLU A 67 13.91 -22.55 16.85
C GLU A 67 15.45 -22.65 16.73
N ARG A 68 16.00 -22.79 15.51
CA ARG A 68 17.38 -23.26 15.31
C ARG A 68 18.37 -22.26 14.72
N GLU A 69 17.92 -21.15 14.15
CA GLU A 69 18.83 -20.09 13.71
C GLU A 69 18.27 -18.74 14.11
N LYS A 70 19.15 -17.86 14.61
CA LYS A 70 18.91 -16.46 14.97
C LYS A 70 18.47 -15.65 13.74
N LEU A 71 17.32 -15.98 13.16
CA LEU A 71 16.72 -15.16 12.12
C LEU A 71 16.35 -13.83 12.76
N ARG A 72 16.90 -12.76 12.20
CA ARG A 72 16.60 -11.40 12.65
C ARG A 72 15.10 -11.16 12.42
N LEU A 73 14.39 -10.85 13.49
CA LEU A 73 12.99 -10.44 13.41
C LEU A 73 12.87 -9.22 12.47
N PRO A 74 11.77 -9.12 11.69
CA PRO A 74 11.53 -7.95 10.87
C PRO A 74 11.62 -6.66 11.69
N GLU A 75 12.25 -5.63 11.14
CA GLU A 75 12.49 -4.39 11.89
C GLU A 75 11.17 -3.75 12.38
N ALA A 76 10.11 -3.80 11.56
CA ALA A 76 8.78 -3.33 11.94
C ALA A 76 8.18 -4.10 13.14
N TRP A 77 8.45 -5.40 13.26
CA TRP A 77 8.07 -6.19 14.44
C TRP A 77 8.83 -5.72 15.69
N LEU A 78 10.14 -5.54 15.57
CA LEU A 78 10.98 -5.04 16.67
C LEU A 78 10.53 -3.65 17.12
N ARG A 79 10.22 -2.74 16.19
CA ARG A 79 9.67 -1.42 16.50
C ARG A 79 8.32 -1.51 17.20
N PHE A 80 7.43 -2.38 16.73
CA PHE A 80 6.12 -2.59 17.38
C PHE A 80 6.28 -3.06 18.84
N CYS A 81 7.16 -4.04 19.09
CA CYS A 81 7.40 -4.59 20.43
C CYS A 81 8.09 -3.58 21.37
N HIS A 82 9.12 -2.87 20.90
CA HIS A 82 10.03 -2.12 21.78
C HIS A 82 9.83 -0.60 21.78
N ARG A 83 9.18 -0.02 20.77
CA ARG A 83 9.01 1.44 20.72
C ARG A 83 8.04 1.88 21.82
N PRO A 84 8.40 2.80 22.74
CA PRO A 84 7.44 3.33 23.70
C PRO A 84 6.28 4.01 22.97
N GLN A 85 5.06 3.89 23.51
CA GLN A 85 3.87 4.48 22.91
C GLN A 85 3.99 6.01 22.97
N LYS A 86 4.54 6.60 21.91
CA LYS A 86 4.41 8.04 21.67
C LYS A 86 3.06 8.26 21.01
N LYS A 87 2.38 9.37 21.35
CA LYS A 87 1.27 9.87 20.53
C LYS A 87 1.76 9.88 19.09
N THR A 88 1.10 9.11 18.24
CA THR A 88 1.48 8.95 16.83
C THR A 88 1.67 10.35 16.27
N VAL A 89 2.77 10.53 15.53
CA VAL A 89 3.01 11.76 14.77
C VAL A 89 1.71 12.08 14.06
N ALA A 90 1.21 13.31 14.22
CA ALA A 90 0.00 13.78 13.57
C ALA A 90 0.00 13.22 12.15
N ALA A 91 -1.10 12.56 11.78
CA ALA A 91 -1.26 12.02 10.44
C ALA A 91 -0.70 13.04 9.45
N THR A 92 0.23 12.61 8.59
CA THR A 92 0.94 13.53 7.68
C THR A 92 -0.04 14.25 6.76
N TYR A 93 -1.26 13.72 6.63
CA TYR A 93 -2.37 14.32 5.93
C TYR A 93 -3.48 14.68 6.91
N ALA A 94 -3.99 15.90 6.77
CA ALA A 94 -5.14 16.40 7.52
C ALA A 94 -6.37 15.54 7.18
N PHE A 95 -6.66 14.58 8.04
CA PHE A 95 -7.90 13.81 7.98
C PHE A 95 -9.07 14.75 8.20
N ASN A 96 -9.96 14.84 7.22
CA ASN A 96 -11.23 15.49 7.44
C ASN A 96 -12.16 14.48 8.14
N ALA A 97 -12.49 14.73 9.39
CA ALA A 97 -13.34 13.85 10.21
C ALA A 97 -14.77 13.65 9.65
N GLY A 98 -15.11 14.28 8.52
CA GLY A 98 -16.38 14.14 7.81
C GLY A 98 -16.27 13.51 6.41
N GLU A 99 -15.11 12.97 6.01
CA GLU A 99 -14.99 12.29 4.72
C GLU A 99 -15.86 11.04 4.64
N THR A 100 -16.63 10.95 3.56
CA THR A 100 -17.33 9.73 3.15
C THR A 100 -16.32 8.65 2.76
N PRO A 101 -16.68 7.35 2.89
CA PRO A 101 -15.80 6.27 2.47
C PRO A 101 -15.30 6.42 1.01
N GLU A 102 -16.15 6.90 0.11
CA GLU A 102 -15.83 7.14 -1.29
C GLU A 102 -14.80 8.27 -1.48
N GLU A 103 -14.94 9.36 -0.72
CA GLU A 103 -13.97 10.46 -0.70
C GLU A 103 -12.61 9.99 -0.20
N VAL A 104 -12.57 9.11 0.82
CA VAL A 104 -11.31 8.52 1.30
C VAL A 104 -10.61 7.71 0.20
N LEU A 105 -11.33 6.89 -0.57
CA LEU A 105 -10.74 6.15 -1.70
C LEU A 105 -10.16 7.11 -2.75
N PHE A 106 -10.92 8.15 -3.10
CA PHE A 106 -10.48 9.16 -4.05
C PHE A 106 -9.21 9.88 -3.55
N ASN A 107 -9.20 10.30 -2.29
CA ASN A 107 -8.09 11.00 -1.67
C ASN A 107 -6.82 10.15 -1.61
N ILE A 108 -6.94 8.86 -1.29
CA ILE A 108 -5.78 7.95 -1.30
C ILE A 108 -5.27 7.71 -2.73
N ASN A 109 -6.16 7.63 -3.72
CA ASN A 109 -5.75 7.55 -5.13
C ASN A 109 -5.01 8.81 -5.59
N GLN A 110 -5.46 10.00 -5.18
CA GLN A 110 -4.74 11.25 -5.41
C GLN A 110 -3.39 11.27 -4.68
N TYR A 111 -3.36 10.81 -3.43
CA TYR A 111 -2.14 10.68 -2.66
C TYR A 111 -1.12 9.80 -3.40
N ALA A 112 -1.51 8.63 -3.89
CA ALA A 112 -0.67 7.75 -4.69
C ALA A 112 -0.18 8.43 -5.99
N TRP A 113 -1.02 9.23 -6.65
CA TRP A 113 -0.65 9.98 -7.84
C TRP A 113 0.44 11.04 -7.59
N TRP A 114 0.41 11.67 -6.42
CA TRP A 114 1.37 12.72 -6.03
C TRP A 114 2.62 12.19 -5.32
N ASN A 115 2.57 10.98 -4.75
CA ASN A 115 3.66 10.38 -3.97
C ASN A 115 4.36 9.24 -4.72
N LEU A 116 4.64 9.45 -6.00
CA LEU A 116 5.35 8.49 -6.82
C LEU A 116 6.84 8.41 -6.42
N PRO A 117 7.43 7.21 -6.39
CA PRO A 117 8.84 7.06 -6.04
C PRO A 117 9.76 7.63 -7.13
N PRO A 118 11.01 8.00 -6.79
CA PRO A 118 11.97 8.52 -7.75
C PRO A 118 12.15 7.60 -8.98
N GLY A 119 12.03 8.20 -10.17
CA GLY A 119 12.11 7.51 -11.46
C GLY A 119 10.77 7.04 -12.03
N VAL A 120 9.66 7.18 -11.28
CA VAL A 120 8.30 6.98 -11.78
C VAL A 120 7.63 8.33 -12.00
N THR A 121 7.49 8.70 -13.27
CA THR A 121 6.75 9.91 -13.68
C THR A 121 5.25 9.64 -13.71
N GLN A 122 4.42 10.66 -13.50
CA GLN A 122 2.96 10.57 -13.66
C GLN A 122 2.53 10.00 -15.01
N ALA A 123 3.19 10.37 -16.12
CA ALA A 123 2.87 9.81 -17.44
C ALA A 123 3.07 8.28 -17.51
N LYS A 124 4.18 7.78 -16.96
CA LYS A 124 4.45 6.33 -16.85
C LYS A 124 3.46 5.64 -15.92
N TYR A 125 3.07 6.29 -14.82
CA TYR A 125 2.07 5.76 -13.91
C TYR A 125 0.68 5.68 -14.55
N ALA A 126 0.27 6.73 -15.26
CA ALA A 126 -0.96 6.78 -16.05
C ALA A 126 -1.03 5.67 -17.10
N LEU A 127 0.08 5.40 -17.80
CA LEU A 127 0.20 4.28 -18.73
C LEU A 127 -0.15 2.95 -18.04
N LEU A 128 0.39 2.72 -16.83
CA LEU A 128 0.12 1.51 -16.06
C LEU A 128 -1.33 1.41 -15.59
N ILE A 129 -1.94 2.52 -15.16
CA ILE A 129 -3.37 2.57 -14.79
C ILE A 129 -4.27 2.23 -16.00
N LEU A 130 -3.94 2.74 -17.18
CA LEU A 130 -4.71 2.43 -18.39
C LEU A 130 -4.56 0.97 -18.78
N LEU A 131 -3.34 0.43 -18.70
CA LEU A 131 -3.07 -1.00 -18.91
C LEU A 131 -3.84 -1.88 -17.91
N SER A 132 -3.87 -1.51 -16.63
CA SER A 132 -4.62 -2.28 -15.61
C SER A 132 -6.12 -2.21 -15.81
N SER A 133 -6.62 -1.13 -16.41
CA SER A 133 -8.03 -0.93 -16.77
C SER A 133 -8.41 -1.61 -18.10
N GLY A 134 -7.53 -2.42 -18.69
CA GLY A 134 -7.82 -3.23 -19.88
C GLY A 134 -7.54 -2.57 -21.23
N HIS A 135 -6.93 -1.38 -21.27
CA HIS A 135 -6.62 -0.72 -22.54
C HIS A 135 -5.51 -1.47 -23.31
N PRO A 136 -5.67 -1.71 -24.63
CA PRO A 136 -4.68 -2.41 -25.43
C PRO A 136 -3.32 -1.71 -25.45
N ALA A 137 -2.24 -2.46 -25.23
CA ALA A 137 -0.88 -1.90 -25.22
C ALA A 137 -0.48 -1.23 -26.54
N ILE A 138 -1.02 -1.69 -27.67
CA ILE A 138 -0.77 -1.12 -29.01
C ILE A 138 -1.37 0.28 -29.15
N GLU A 139 -2.58 0.48 -28.63
CA GLU A 139 -3.25 1.79 -28.66
C GLU A 139 -2.56 2.77 -27.73
N LEU A 140 -2.19 2.31 -26.53
CA LEU A 140 -1.44 3.12 -25.59
C LEU A 140 -0.04 3.46 -26.11
N ALA A 141 0.63 2.55 -26.81
CA ALA A 141 1.91 2.83 -27.46
C ALA A 141 1.77 4.03 -28.41
N LYS A 142 0.77 4.03 -29.28
CA LYS A 142 0.47 5.16 -30.18
C LYS A 142 0.16 6.44 -29.40
N LYS A 143 -0.75 6.37 -28.42
CA LYS A 143 -1.20 7.53 -27.62
C LYS A 143 -0.05 8.21 -26.85
N PHE A 144 0.91 7.43 -26.36
CA PHE A 144 2.06 7.93 -25.60
C PHE A 144 3.29 8.19 -26.48
N GLY A 145 3.21 8.01 -27.80
CA GLY A 145 4.35 8.17 -28.71
C GLY A 145 5.47 7.15 -28.47
N LEU A 146 5.12 5.94 -28.05
CA LEU A 146 6.05 4.87 -27.68
C LEU A 146 6.02 3.72 -28.71
N GLY A 147 7.12 2.99 -28.80
CA GLY A 147 7.12 1.67 -29.42
C GLY A 147 6.40 0.64 -28.55
N THR A 148 5.78 -0.38 -29.16
CA THR A 148 5.07 -1.46 -28.43
C THR A 148 5.99 -2.21 -27.45
N LYS A 149 7.24 -2.48 -27.85
CA LYS A 149 8.27 -3.05 -26.98
C LYS A 149 8.59 -2.14 -25.79
N THR A 150 8.57 -0.82 -26.00
CA THR A 150 8.83 0.19 -24.95
C THR A 150 7.75 0.15 -23.88
N VAL A 151 6.47 -0.07 -24.23
CA VAL A 151 5.38 -0.22 -23.26
C VAL A 151 5.65 -1.39 -22.30
N SER A 152 6.07 -2.55 -22.83
CA SER A 152 6.41 -3.71 -22.00
C SER A 152 7.61 -3.44 -21.07
N ILE A 153 8.65 -2.78 -21.58
CA ILE A 153 9.81 -2.39 -20.78
C ILE A 153 9.41 -1.41 -19.67
N TYR A 154 8.57 -0.42 -20.00
CA TYR A 154 8.07 0.55 -19.02
C TYR A 154 7.23 -0.12 -17.96
N ARG A 155 6.30 -1.01 -18.34
CA ARG A 155 5.55 -1.82 -17.37
C ARG A 155 6.48 -2.50 -16.38
N LYS A 156 7.47 -3.27 -16.84
CA LYS A 156 8.38 -4.00 -15.95
C LYS A 156 9.19 -3.06 -15.06
N LYS A 157 9.78 -1.99 -15.63
CA LYS A 157 10.60 -1.03 -14.87
C LYS A 157 9.79 -0.25 -13.84
N VAL A 158 8.59 0.18 -14.19
CA VAL A 158 7.73 0.97 -13.29
C VAL A 158 7.19 0.08 -12.18
N MET A 159 6.70 -1.12 -12.48
CA MET A 159 6.26 -2.09 -11.45
C MET A 159 7.37 -2.37 -10.43
N TYR A 160 8.60 -2.60 -10.90
CA TYR A 160 9.76 -2.79 -10.03
C TYR A 160 10.04 -1.55 -9.15
N ARG A 161 10.02 -0.34 -9.73
CA ARG A 161 10.21 0.91 -8.97
C ARG A 161 9.11 1.18 -7.96
N LEU A 162 7.90 0.70 -8.24
CA LEU A 162 6.77 0.67 -7.33
C LEU A 162 6.86 -0.50 -6.34
N GLY A 163 7.98 -1.22 -6.24
CA GLY A 163 8.14 -2.33 -5.29
C GLY A 163 7.15 -3.48 -5.51
N MET A 164 6.80 -3.76 -6.77
CA MET A 164 5.87 -4.83 -7.15
C MET A 164 6.52 -5.78 -8.16
N ASP A 165 6.05 -7.02 -8.19
CA ASP A 165 6.42 -7.96 -9.26
C ASP A 165 5.74 -7.61 -10.59
N SER A 166 6.19 -8.21 -11.69
CA SER A 166 5.63 -7.95 -13.01
C SER A 166 4.35 -8.74 -13.33
N SER A 167 3.75 -9.41 -12.36
CA SER A 167 2.56 -10.26 -12.61
C SER A 167 1.35 -9.42 -13.05
N PRO A 168 0.43 -9.99 -13.84
CA PRO A 168 -0.84 -9.34 -14.18
C PRO A 168 -1.66 -8.98 -12.93
N LEU A 169 -1.64 -9.83 -11.91
CA LEU A 169 -2.38 -9.60 -10.67
C LEU A 169 -1.88 -8.35 -9.93
N SER A 170 -0.56 -8.19 -9.79
CA SER A 170 0.03 -6.99 -9.18
C SER A 170 -0.30 -5.72 -9.96
N LEU A 171 -0.36 -5.81 -11.30
CA LEU A 171 -0.77 -4.67 -12.13
C LEU A 171 -2.24 -4.29 -11.86
N PHE A 172 -3.12 -5.29 -11.79
CA PHE A 172 -4.55 -5.08 -11.60
C PHE A 172 -4.88 -4.54 -10.21
N ARG A 173 -4.27 -5.11 -9.16
CA ARG A 173 -4.57 -4.78 -7.76
C ARG A 173 -3.73 -3.65 -7.17
N GLY A 174 -2.55 -3.39 -7.74
CA GLY A 174 -1.52 -2.66 -7.01
C GLY A 174 -1.41 -1.16 -7.27
N LEU A 175 -2.19 -0.61 -8.21
CA LEU A 175 -2.02 0.77 -8.70
C LEU A 175 -3.10 1.75 -8.23
N LYS A 176 -4.31 1.29 -7.99
CA LYS A 176 -5.39 2.17 -7.55
C LYS A 176 -6.36 1.40 -6.68
N LEU A 177 -7.00 2.13 -5.79
CA LEU A 177 -8.13 1.63 -5.06
C LEU A 177 -9.35 1.57 -5.97
N ASP A 178 -10.12 0.51 -5.78
CA ASP A 178 -11.38 0.27 -6.46
C ASP A 178 -12.45 0.03 -5.38
N ALA A 179 -13.58 0.73 -5.50
CA ALA A 179 -14.70 0.59 -4.58
C ALA A 179 -15.27 -0.84 -4.60
N HIS A 180 -15.26 -1.51 -5.75
CA HIS A 180 -15.76 -2.88 -5.89
C HIS A 180 -14.91 -3.93 -5.17
N LEU A 181 -13.69 -3.56 -4.75
CA LEU A 181 -12.78 -4.44 -4.03
C LEU A 181 -12.82 -4.23 -2.51
N GLN A 182 -13.58 -3.25 -2.02
CA GLN A 182 -13.70 -3.00 -0.59
C GLN A 182 -14.57 -4.07 0.08
N ARG A 183 -14.06 -4.60 1.19
CA ARG A 183 -14.73 -5.59 2.03
C ARG A 183 -15.22 -4.91 3.31
N THR A 184 -16.43 -5.24 3.72
CA THR A 184 -17.06 -4.79 4.97
C THR A 184 -16.85 -5.79 6.09
#